data_AF-A0A897MQE4-F1
#
_entry.id   AF-A0A897MQE4-F1
#
_cell.length_a   1.000
_cell.length_b   1.000
_cell.length_c   1.000
_cell.angle_alpha   90.00
_cell.angle_beta   90.00
_cell.angle_gamma   90.00
#
_symmetry.space_group_name_H-M   'P 1'
#
loop_
_entity.id
_entity.type
_entity.pdbx_description
1 polymer ?
#
loop_
_entity_poly.entity_id
_entity_poly.type
_entity_poly.pdbx_seq_one_letter_code
_entity_poly.pdbx_strand_id
1 'polypeptide(L)'
;MAEDTQTFDTSHLDIDVDIPRDIDEMSLPDIYVGLDIDLLAPGDGIVTDRHHASADRYEADDPQNQIAGQISPFTLSGWLRHGCERVLQEAGATACHPGNASADYMLKDVYERDLDAGYHEKGSCVEDDDAGCVIHDLFGGFNDRAGRVIRHPVRFSPIRRQVDVTKGEAEAHYRQLNTQVRSRNAEDDGQPLRQATRDVVGNLVGTWRLTLREVKPEYVGLLVEAIDYLDAHSDEFDMQLGGARNFGAGVVDTEIVNPLYTDAELRRVYNRAQAATSGMDTKDEVWREQCRDEFVRALQARTAARDGDLPMPATRTGGESA
;
A
#
# COMPACT_ATOMS: atom_id res chain seq x y z
N MET A 1 26.80 -28.61 4.21
CA MET A 1 25.37 -28.56 4.59
C MET A 1 24.75 -27.68 3.53
N ALA A 2 23.87 -28.21 2.69
CA ALA A 2 23.18 -27.37 1.72
C ALA A 2 22.25 -26.47 2.54
N GLU A 3 22.41 -25.17 2.44
CA GLU A 3 21.38 -24.22 2.90
C GLU A 3 20.15 -24.49 2.04
N ASP A 4 19.02 -24.79 2.67
CA ASP A 4 17.73 -24.91 1.99
C ASP A 4 17.36 -23.50 1.52
N THR A 5 17.75 -23.18 0.29
CA THR A 5 17.37 -21.96 -0.41
C THR A 5 15.85 -21.91 -0.53
N GLN A 6 15.23 -20.86 -0.01
CA GLN A 6 13.79 -20.76 0.06
C GLN A 6 13.24 -20.20 -1.27
N THR A 7 12.52 -21.02 -2.02
CA THR A 7 11.91 -20.66 -3.31
C THR A 7 10.41 -20.35 -3.15
N PHE A 8 9.84 -19.64 -4.12
CA PHE A 8 8.40 -19.39 -4.18
C PHE A 8 7.61 -20.68 -4.46
N ASP A 9 6.51 -20.90 -3.75
CA ASP A 9 5.53 -21.93 -4.13
C ASP A 9 4.61 -21.38 -5.21
N THR A 10 4.72 -21.96 -6.40
CA THR A 10 3.98 -21.58 -7.61
C THR A 10 3.08 -22.71 -8.10
N SER A 11 2.93 -23.79 -7.33
CA SER A 11 2.22 -25.00 -7.75
C SER A 11 0.74 -24.79 -8.05
N HIS A 12 0.15 -23.71 -7.55
CA HIS A 12 -1.23 -23.30 -7.81
C HIS A 12 -1.39 -22.38 -9.04
N LEU A 13 -0.31 -22.04 -9.74
CA LEU A 13 -0.35 -21.22 -10.94
C LEU A 13 -0.20 -22.10 -12.18
N ASP A 14 -0.99 -21.81 -13.22
CA ASP A 14 -0.93 -22.52 -14.51
C ASP A 14 0.24 -22.05 -15.41
N ILE A 15 1.26 -21.41 -14.83
CA ILE A 15 2.44 -20.92 -15.53
C ILE A 15 3.71 -21.23 -14.75
N ASP A 16 4.82 -21.37 -15.48
CA ASP A 16 6.15 -21.37 -14.88
C ASP A 16 6.57 -19.93 -14.57
N VAL A 17 6.78 -19.65 -13.28
CA VAL A 17 7.31 -18.38 -12.78
C VAL A 17 8.78 -18.59 -12.44
N ASP A 18 9.66 -17.85 -13.10
CA ASP A 18 11.12 -17.98 -12.94
C ASP A 18 11.69 -16.65 -12.43
N ILE A 19 11.73 -16.50 -11.11
CA ILE A 19 12.31 -15.33 -10.47
C ILE A 19 13.80 -15.63 -10.24
N PRO A 20 14.73 -14.86 -10.81
CA PRO A 20 16.17 -15.19 -10.83
C PRO A 20 16.89 -14.98 -9.49
N ARG A 21 16.12 -14.82 -8.42
CA ARG A 21 16.57 -14.47 -7.07
C ARG A 21 15.73 -15.24 -6.06
N ASP A 22 16.41 -15.87 -5.13
CA ASP A 22 15.77 -16.62 -4.06
C ASP A 22 15.21 -15.67 -3.00
N ILE A 23 14.26 -16.16 -2.19
CA ILE A 23 13.55 -15.33 -1.20
C ILE A 23 14.53 -14.74 -0.16
N ASP A 24 15.57 -15.49 0.20
CA ASP A 24 16.61 -15.09 1.16
C ASP A 24 17.60 -14.05 0.61
N GLU A 25 17.64 -13.84 -0.72
CA GLU A 25 18.35 -12.73 -1.35
C GLU A 25 17.52 -11.44 -1.39
N MET A 26 16.27 -11.47 -0.90
CA MET A 26 15.34 -10.34 -0.88
C MET A 26 15.03 -9.86 0.54
N SER A 27 14.37 -8.72 0.67
CA SER A 27 13.81 -8.19 1.92
C SER A 27 12.57 -8.97 2.40
N LEU A 28 12.11 -9.94 1.62
CA LEU A 28 10.92 -10.74 1.91
C LEU A 28 11.10 -11.55 3.22
N PRO A 29 10.03 -11.73 4.02
CA PRO A 29 8.63 -11.43 3.73
C PRO A 29 8.24 -9.94 3.90
N ASP A 30 9.18 -9.07 4.29
CA ASP A 30 8.93 -7.65 4.46
C ASP A 30 9.03 -6.90 3.12
N ILE A 31 8.00 -6.12 2.82
CA ILE A 31 7.93 -5.21 1.69
C ILE A 31 7.86 -3.80 2.26
N TYR A 32 8.76 -2.93 1.79
CA TYR A 32 8.83 -1.55 2.24
C TYR A 32 8.24 -0.65 1.15
N VAL A 33 7.18 0.06 1.51
CA VAL A 33 6.59 1.11 0.69
C VAL A 33 7.27 2.41 1.10
N GLY A 34 7.98 3.06 0.19
CA GLY A 34 8.48 4.41 0.38
C GLY A 34 7.33 5.41 0.43
N LEU A 35 7.43 6.37 1.35
CA LEU A 35 6.47 7.45 1.51
C LEU A 35 7.21 8.78 1.52
N ASP A 36 6.84 9.68 0.62
CA ASP A 36 7.13 11.11 0.69
C ASP A 36 5.79 11.88 0.65
N ILE A 37 5.48 12.57 1.75
CA ILE A 37 4.20 13.24 1.94
C ILE A 37 4.45 14.64 2.49
N ASP A 38 4.22 15.64 1.64
CA ASP A 38 4.34 17.05 2.02
C ASP A 38 3.44 17.40 3.20
N LEU A 39 2.18 16.96 3.12
CA LEU A 39 1.18 17.30 4.10
C LEU A 39 0.10 16.22 4.23
N LEU A 40 0.13 15.49 5.34
CA LEU A 40 -0.90 14.54 5.71
C LEU A 40 -1.82 15.16 6.76
N ALA A 41 -3.08 15.38 6.43
CA ALA A 41 -4.10 15.79 7.39
C ALA A 41 -4.87 14.56 7.88
N PRO A 42 -4.43 13.82 8.91
CA PRO A 42 -4.78 12.40 9.09
C PRO A 42 -6.12 12.16 9.81
N GLY A 43 -6.84 13.24 10.17
CA GLY A 43 -8.04 13.17 11.00
C GLY A 43 -7.78 12.36 12.27
N ASP A 44 -8.66 11.41 12.58
CA ASP A 44 -8.56 10.53 13.75
C ASP A 44 -7.53 9.38 13.56
N GLY A 45 -6.86 9.32 12.41
CA GLY A 45 -5.93 8.24 12.04
C GLY A 45 -4.54 8.34 12.68
N ILE A 46 -4.22 9.39 13.43
CA ILE A 46 -2.93 9.52 14.12
C ILE A 46 -3.09 9.45 15.64
N VAL A 47 -2.25 8.59 16.24
CA VAL A 47 -2.01 8.57 17.68
C VAL A 47 -0.69 9.28 17.93
N THR A 48 -0.75 10.45 18.55
CA THR A 48 0.45 11.18 18.97
C THR A 48 0.82 10.82 20.41
N ASP A 49 2.10 10.95 20.78
CA ASP A 49 2.54 10.84 22.19
C ASP A 49 2.02 11.99 23.09
N ARG A 50 1.22 12.91 22.55
CA ARG A 50 0.52 13.95 23.30
C ARG A 50 -0.43 13.30 24.31
N HIS A 51 -0.04 13.28 25.59
CA HIS A 51 -1.03 13.14 26.65
C HIS A 51 -2.10 14.21 26.46
N HIS A 52 -3.38 13.84 26.55
CA HIS A 52 -4.59 14.65 26.36
C HIS A 52 -4.73 15.91 27.27
N ALA A 53 -3.63 16.48 27.77
CA ALA A 53 -3.61 17.73 28.49
C ALA A 53 -3.52 18.91 27.50
N SER A 54 -4.70 19.42 27.12
CA SER A 54 -4.97 20.73 26.49
C SER A 54 -4.59 20.91 25.01
N ALA A 55 -5.62 21.04 24.18
CA ALA A 55 -5.56 21.58 22.82
C ALA A 55 -5.14 23.07 22.80
N ASP A 56 -5.29 23.78 23.93
CA ASP A 56 -5.13 25.23 24.05
C ASP A 56 -3.71 25.69 24.42
N ARG A 57 -2.72 24.79 24.50
CA ARG A 57 -1.32 25.13 24.84
C ARG A 57 -0.35 24.72 23.75
N TYR A 58 -0.49 25.34 22.58
CA TYR A 58 0.55 25.31 21.56
C TYR A 58 1.44 26.54 21.73
N GLU A 59 2.60 26.38 22.35
CA GLU A 59 3.67 27.38 22.32
C GLU A 59 4.73 26.89 21.34
N ALA A 60 5.09 27.68 20.34
CA ALA A 60 5.95 27.25 19.23
C ALA A 60 7.37 26.79 19.67
N ASP A 61 7.79 27.18 20.86
CA ASP A 61 9.07 26.86 21.49
C ASP A 61 8.97 25.79 22.60
N ASP A 62 7.80 25.16 22.80
CA ASP A 62 7.66 24.08 23.78
C ASP A 62 8.59 22.91 23.41
N PRO A 63 9.52 22.50 24.30
CA PRO A 63 10.35 21.31 24.10
C PRO A 63 9.55 20.03 23.83
N GLN A 64 8.27 19.97 24.25
CA GLN A 64 7.35 18.89 23.96
C GLN A 64 6.88 18.86 22.50
N ASN A 65 7.07 19.90 21.68
CA ASN A 65 6.75 19.90 20.24
C ASN A 65 7.62 18.93 19.41
N GLN A 66 8.51 18.17 20.04
CA GLN A 66 9.21 17.01 19.46
C GLN A 66 8.32 15.74 19.48
N ILE A 67 7.02 15.91 19.24
CA ILE A 67 6.02 14.85 19.38
C ILE A 67 6.22 13.82 18.28
N ALA A 68 6.75 12.65 18.66
CA ALA A 68 6.63 11.45 17.86
C ALA A 68 5.18 10.97 17.85
N GLY A 69 4.83 10.19 16.84
CA GLY A 69 3.49 9.66 16.73
C GLY A 69 3.42 8.46 15.82
N GLN A 70 2.20 8.04 15.55
CA GLN A 70 1.94 6.85 14.77
C GLN A 70 0.74 7.08 13.84
N ILE A 71 0.91 6.78 12.57
CA ILE A 71 -0.19 6.64 11.61
C ILE A 71 -0.78 5.24 11.78
N SER A 72 -2.10 5.19 11.97
CA SER A 72 -2.85 3.97 12.15
C SER A 72 -2.76 3.07 10.91
N PRO A 73 -2.55 1.75 11.10
CA PRO A 73 -2.54 0.81 9.99
C PRO A 73 -3.92 0.69 9.32
N PHE A 74 -5.00 1.09 10.01
CA PHE A 74 -6.36 1.02 9.47
C PHE A 74 -6.56 1.99 8.30
N THR A 75 -6.07 3.23 8.43
CA THR A 75 -6.15 4.25 7.37
C THR A 75 -5.37 3.82 6.13
N LEU A 76 -4.12 3.37 6.33
CA LEU A 76 -3.25 2.87 5.26
C LEU A 76 -3.83 1.59 4.61
N SER A 77 -4.49 0.74 5.40
CA SER A 77 -5.11 -0.48 4.89
C SER A 77 -6.24 -0.21 3.90
N GLY A 78 -7.07 0.80 4.14
CA GLY A 78 -8.17 1.12 3.24
C GLY A 78 -7.64 1.60 1.89
N TRP A 79 -6.66 2.50 1.95
CA TRP A 79 -5.96 3.06 0.78
C TRP A 79 -5.26 1.98 -0.06
N LEU A 80 -4.42 1.15 0.55
CA LEU A 80 -3.74 0.06 -0.16
C LEU A 80 -4.73 -0.94 -0.76
N ARG A 81 -5.78 -1.31 0.00
CA ARG A 81 -6.82 -2.21 -0.50
C ARG A 81 -7.50 -1.63 -1.74
N HIS A 82 -7.77 -0.33 -1.73
CA HIS A 82 -8.38 0.33 -2.88
C HIS A 82 -7.49 0.27 -4.12
N GLY A 83 -6.19 0.57 -4.00
CA GLY A 83 -5.24 0.41 -5.11
C GLY A 83 -5.21 -1.01 -5.67
N CYS A 84 -5.23 -2.02 -4.79
CA CYS A 84 -5.30 -3.42 -5.21
C CYS A 84 -6.60 -3.74 -5.98
N GLU A 85 -7.75 -3.19 -5.55
CA GLU A 85 -9.02 -3.38 -6.25
C GLU A 85 -9.03 -2.74 -7.63
N ARG A 86 -8.48 -1.52 -7.74
CA ARG A 86 -8.38 -0.78 -9.00
C ARG A 86 -7.53 -1.51 -10.04
N VAL A 87 -6.38 -2.02 -9.64
CA VAL A 87 -5.50 -2.85 -10.50
C VAL A 87 -6.26 -4.03 -11.10
N LEU A 88 -7.02 -4.77 -10.28
CA LEU A 88 -7.80 -5.91 -10.78
C LEU A 88 -8.92 -5.48 -11.72
N GLN A 89 -9.66 -4.42 -11.36
CA GLN A 89 -10.76 -3.90 -12.18
C GLN A 89 -10.28 -3.38 -13.54
N GLU A 90 -9.13 -2.71 -13.59
CA GLU A 90 -8.53 -2.22 -14.84
C GLU A 90 -8.01 -3.36 -15.72
N ALA A 91 -7.58 -4.45 -15.10
CA ALA A 91 -7.28 -5.70 -15.81
C ALA A 91 -8.53 -6.44 -16.30
N GLY A 92 -9.75 -5.96 -15.99
CA GLY A 92 -11.02 -6.58 -16.36
C GLY A 92 -11.48 -7.69 -15.40
N ALA A 93 -10.78 -7.88 -14.28
CA ALA A 93 -11.16 -8.80 -13.23
C ALA A 93 -12.13 -8.19 -12.21
N THR A 94 -12.74 -9.05 -11.39
CA THR A 94 -13.63 -8.58 -10.32
C THR A 94 -12.93 -8.58 -8.96
N ALA A 95 -13.19 -7.57 -8.14
CA ALA A 95 -12.64 -7.48 -6.78
C ALA A 95 -13.65 -7.90 -5.70
N CYS A 96 -13.19 -8.44 -4.56
CA CYS A 96 -14.09 -8.81 -3.47
C CYS A 96 -14.69 -7.56 -2.83
N HIS A 97 -16.01 -7.49 -2.74
CA HIS A 97 -16.68 -6.35 -2.12
C HIS A 97 -16.29 -6.21 -0.63
N PRO A 98 -16.06 -4.99 -0.09
CA PRO A 98 -15.72 -4.79 1.33
C PRO A 98 -16.89 -5.04 2.30
N GLY A 99 -18.09 -4.66 1.89
CA GLY A 99 -19.33 -4.77 2.68
C GLY A 99 -20.10 -6.05 2.41
N ASN A 100 -20.96 -6.45 3.34
CA ASN A 100 -21.90 -7.57 3.17
C ASN A 100 -23.21 -7.06 2.54
N ALA A 101 -23.91 -7.92 1.79
CA ALA A 101 -25.23 -7.62 1.22
C ALA A 101 -26.31 -7.32 2.30
N SER A 102 -26.12 -7.81 3.53
CA SER A 102 -27.10 -7.72 4.62
C SER A 102 -26.91 -6.52 5.57
N ALA A 103 -26.10 -5.53 5.22
CA ALA A 103 -25.78 -4.46 6.16
C ALA A 103 -26.97 -3.51 6.36
N ASP A 104 -27.41 -3.32 7.61
CA ASP A 104 -28.46 -2.39 8.08
C ASP A 104 -28.20 -0.88 7.76
N TYR A 105 -27.22 -0.61 6.90
CA TYR A 105 -26.81 0.71 6.40
C TYR A 105 -26.71 0.74 4.86
N MET A 106 -27.46 -0.12 4.16
CA MET A 106 -27.62 -0.01 2.70
C MET A 106 -28.24 1.35 2.37
N LEU A 107 -27.38 2.33 2.08
CA LEU A 107 -27.81 3.44 1.25
C LEU A 107 -28.31 2.82 -0.04
N LYS A 108 -29.58 3.07 -0.34
CA LYS A 108 -30.28 2.45 -1.46
C LYS A 108 -29.42 2.58 -2.74
N ASP A 109 -29.30 1.48 -3.48
CA ASP A 109 -28.61 1.39 -4.77
C ASP A 109 -27.06 1.48 -4.71
N VAL A 110 -26.43 1.63 -3.52
CA VAL A 110 -24.95 1.66 -3.40
C VAL A 110 -24.33 0.29 -3.59
N TYR A 111 -24.93 -0.75 -3.00
CA TYR A 111 -24.39 -2.10 -3.07
C TYR A 111 -24.46 -2.64 -4.51
N GLU A 112 -25.61 -2.48 -5.16
CA GLU A 112 -25.81 -2.89 -6.56
C GLU A 112 -24.89 -2.12 -7.51
N ARG A 113 -24.72 -0.80 -7.30
CA ARG A 113 -23.78 0.01 -8.08
C ARG A 113 -22.34 -0.49 -7.93
N ASP A 114 -21.93 -0.87 -6.72
CA ASP A 114 -20.58 -1.38 -6.50
C ASP A 114 -20.42 -2.75 -7.21
N LEU A 115 -21.42 -3.62 -7.20
CA LEU A 115 -21.38 -4.86 -8.02
C LEU A 115 -21.22 -4.56 -9.51
N ASP A 116 -22.00 -3.62 -10.04
CA ASP A 116 -21.89 -3.17 -11.45
C ASP A 116 -20.53 -2.52 -11.77
N ALA A 117 -19.82 -2.01 -10.76
CA ALA A 117 -18.50 -1.40 -10.87
C ALA A 117 -17.34 -2.43 -10.83
N GLY A 118 -17.64 -3.73 -10.97
CA GLY A 118 -16.62 -4.78 -11.01
C GLY A 118 -16.29 -5.37 -9.64
N TYR A 119 -17.22 -5.30 -8.68
CA TYR A 119 -17.13 -6.08 -7.45
C TYR A 119 -17.97 -7.35 -7.54
N HIS A 120 -17.49 -8.45 -6.95
CA HIS A 120 -18.32 -9.63 -6.68
C HIS A 120 -18.79 -9.65 -5.23
N GLU A 121 -19.89 -10.37 -4.98
CA GLU A 121 -20.46 -10.51 -3.65
C GLU A 121 -19.42 -11.05 -2.67
N LYS A 122 -19.30 -10.39 -1.51
CA LYS A 122 -18.33 -10.75 -0.49
C LYS A 122 -18.53 -12.19 -0.03
N GLY A 123 -17.51 -13.01 -0.25
CA GLY A 123 -17.49 -14.42 0.13
C GLY A 123 -18.00 -15.42 -0.89
N SER A 124 -18.47 -14.96 -2.04
CA SER A 124 -18.67 -15.84 -3.21
C SER A 124 -17.38 -16.47 -3.73
N CYS A 125 -16.22 -15.93 -3.35
CA CYS A 125 -14.88 -16.35 -3.80
C CYS A 125 -14.18 -17.36 -2.88
N VAL A 126 -14.91 -18.06 -2.00
CA VAL A 126 -14.34 -18.97 -0.98
C VAL A 126 -14.78 -20.42 -1.18
N GLU A 127 -15.35 -20.78 -2.33
CA GLU A 127 -15.72 -22.18 -2.62
C GLU A 127 -14.49 -23.10 -2.64
N ASP A 128 -14.67 -24.34 -2.17
CA ASP A 128 -13.60 -25.25 -1.69
C ASP A 128 -12.60 -25.72 -2.77
N ASP A 129 -12.92 -25.55 -4.05
CA ASP A 129 -12.18 -26.16 -5.17
C ASP A 129 -11.33 -25.15 -5.97
N ASP A 130 -11.54 -23.85 -5.78
CA ASP A 130 -10.79 -22.79 -6.45
C ASP A 130 -9.93 -22.04 -5.44
N ALA A 131 -8.75 -21.57 -5.87
CA ALA A 131 -7.85 -20.83 -5.01
C ALA A 131 -8.47 -19.49 -4.50
N GLY A 132 -9.68 -19.10 -4.94
CA GLY A 132 -10.38 -17.91 -4.49
C GLY A 132 -9.82 -16.62 -5.10
N CYS A 133 -10.30 -15.45 -4.65
CA CYS A 133 -9.81 -14.17 -5.16
C CYS A 133 -8.66 -13.60 -4.32
N VAL A 134 -7.68 -13.00 -5.00
CA VAL A 134 -6.44 -12.50 -4.39
C VAL A 134 -6.69 -11.40 -3.35
N ILE A 135 -7.72 -10.56 -3.52
CA ILE A 135 -8.09 -9.53 -2.53
C ILE A 135 -8.50 -10.16 -1.21
N HIS A 136 -9.34 -11.19 -1.26
CA HIS A 136 -9.77 -11.87 -0.06
C HIS A 136 -8.61 -12.61 0.62
N ASP A 137 -7.76 -13.29 -0.14
CA ASP A 137 -6.58 -13.96 0.44
C ASP A 137 -5.65 -12.96 1.13
N LEU A 138 -5.34 -11.85 0.47
CA LEU A 138 -4.40 -10.86 0.98
C LEU A 138 -4.95 -10.13 2.21
N PHE A 139 -6.19 -9.64 2.17
CA PHE A 139 -6.77 -8.79 3.21
C PHE A 139 -7.58 -9.55 4.27
N GLY A 140 -8.13 -10.72 3.94
CA GLY A 140 -9.01 -11.54 4.78
C GLY A 140 -10.32 -10.86 5.14
N GLY A 141 -10.91 -11.28 6.26
CA GLY A 141 -11.98 -10.52 6.93
C GLY A 141 -13.37 -11.16 6.92
N PHE A 142 -13.50 -12.43 6.52
CA PHE A 142 -14.72 -13.22 6.74
C PHE A 142 -14.39 -14.72 6.79
N ASN A 143 -15.31 -15.55 7.32
CA ASN A 143 -15.14 -16.99 7.58
C ASN A 143 -13.89 -17.34 8.42
N ASP A 144 -13.50 -16.49 9.38
CA ASP A 144 -12.31 -16.67 10.22
C ASP A 144 -10.97 -16.84 9.46
N ARG A 145 -10.93 -16.52 8.15
CA ARG A 145 -9.69 -16.48 7.37
C ARG A 145 -8.94 -15.18 7.63
N ALA A 146 -7.77 -15.30 8.25
CA ALA A 146 -6.88 -14.20 8.47
C ALA A 146 -6.13 -13.83 7.18
N GLY A 147 -6.15 -12.55 6.81
CA GLY A 147 -5.45 -12.06 5.61
C GLY A 147 -3.96 -12.37 5.62
N ARG A 148 -3.37 -12.53 4.43
CA ARG A 148 -1.94 -12.84 4.23
C ARG A 148 -1.02 -11.63 4.31
N VAL A 149 -1.52 -10.39 4.33
CA VAL A 149 -0.70 -9.19 4.58
C VAL A 149 -0.91 -8.59 5.98
N ILE A 150 0.20 -8.39 6.69
CA ILE A 150 0.27 -7.58 7.90
C ILE A 150 0.66 -6.16 7.49
N ARG A 151 -0.18 -5.20 7.87
CA ARG A 151 0.05 -3.78 7.63
C ARG A 151 0.52 -3.18 8.94
N HIS A 152 1.80 -2.83 9.04
CA HIS A 152 2.34 -2.25 10.26
C HIS A 152 1.90 -0.79 10.37
N PRO A 153 1.76 -0.24 11.58
CA PRO A 153 1.68 1.21 11.73
C PRO A 153 2.96 1.89 11.25
N VAL A 154 2.85 3.15 10.80
CA VAL A 154 4.02 4.00 10.54
C VAL A 154 4.28 4.85 11.76
N ARG A 155 5.38 4.57 12.47
CA ARG A 155 5.85 5.46 13.54
C ARG A 155 6.65 6.58 12.93
N PHE A 156 6.49 7.80 13.45
CA PHE A 156 7.25 8.94 12.99
C PHE A 156 7.88 9.72 14.13
N SER A 157 9.03 10.33 13.86
CA SER A 157 9.72 11.23 14.79
C SER A 157 10.25 12.46 14.05
N PRO A 158 10.22 13.65 14.66
CA PRO A 158 10.87 14.84 14.12
C PRO A 158 12.40 14.78 14.26
N ILE A 159 12.93 13.77 14.97
CA ILE A 159 14.37 13.58 15.19
C ILE A 159 14.86 12.44 14.32
N ARG A 160 15.44 12.79 13.16
CA ARG A 160 15.93 11.81 12.17
C ARG A 160 16.80 10.68 12.73
N ARG A 161 17.68 10.95 13.69
CA ARG A 161 18.54 9.92 14.31
C ARG A 161 17.77 8.85 15.12
N GLN A 162 16.49 9.07 15.38
CA GLN A 162 15.59 8.11 16.04
C GLN A 162 14.75 7.31 15.05
N VAL A 163 14.80 7.64 13.75
CA VAL A 163 14.01 6.97 12.71
C VAL A 163 14.77 5.75 12.20
N ASP A 164 14.12 4.59 12.27
CA ASP A 164 14.61 3.34 11.68
C ASP A 164 13.72 2.89 10.52
N VAL A 165 14.09 3.28 9.30
CA VAL A 165 13.35 2.92 8.08
C VAL A 165 13.25 1.41 7.87
N THR A 166 14.15 0.60 8.43
CA THR A 166 14.03 -0.87 8.34
C THR A 166 12.90 -1.44 9.20
N LYS A 167 12.26 -0.61 10.02
CA LYS A 167 11.09 -0.97 10.84
C LYS A 167 9.78 -0.34 10.36
N GLY A 168 9.77 0.32 9.19
CA GLY A 168 8.59 1.05 8.72
C GLY A 168 8.37 2.36 9.47
N GLU A 169 9.46 3.07 9.76
CA GLU A 169 9.42 4.38 10.44
C GLU A 169 9.71 5.53 9.46
N ALA A 170 9.28 6.73 9.83
CA ALA A 170 9.44 7.94 9.04
C ALA A 170 9.95 9.15 9.85
N GLU A 171 10.68 10.04 9.21
CA GLU A 171 10.91 11.39 9.69
C GLU A 171 9.66 12.21 9.38
N ALA A 172 9.07 12.89 10.38
CA ALA A 172 7.94 13.78 10.13
C ALA A 172 7.77 14.81 11.24
N HIS A 173 7.06 15.91 10.94
CA HIS A 173 6.81 16.98 11.91
C HIS A 173 5.33 17.21 12.12
N TYR A 174 4.90 17.21 13.38
CA TYR A 174 3.57 17.69 13.73
C TYR A 174 3.47 19.19 13.48
N ARG A 175 2.39 19.63 12.83
CA ARG A 175 2.09 21.04 12.56
C ARG A 175 0.61 21.30 12.79
N GLN A 176 0.28 22.55 13.06
CA GLN A 176 -1.10 23.02 13.05
C GLN A 176 -1.28 24.01 11.91
N LEU A 177 -2.30 23.80 11.10
CA LEU A 177 -2.65 24.68 9.98
C LEU A 177 -4.00 25.34 10.21
N ASN A 178 -4.06 26.63 9.91
CA ASN A 178 -5.29 27.38 9.80
C ASN A 178 -5.69 27.45 8.33
N THR A 179 -6.82 26.82 7.99
CA THR A 179 -7.30 26.68 6.62
C THR A 179 -8.72 27.20 6.48
N GLN A 180 -9.06 27.69 5.29
CA GLN A 180 -10.43 28.05 4.96
C GLN A 180 -11.06 26.88 4.19
N VAL A 181 -12.07 26.25 4.79
CA VAL A 181 -12.88 25.23 4.09
C VAL A 181 -13.73 25.96 3.06
N ARG A 182 -13.53 25.62 1.79
CA ARG A 182 -14.24 26.19 0.64
C ARG A 182 -15.24 25.20 0.07
N SER A 183 -16.30 25.70 -0.56
CA SER A 183 -17.22 24.84 -1.29
C SER A 183 -16.50 24.19 -2.47
N ARG A 184 -16.88 22.95 -2.77
CA ARG A 184 -16.37 22.18 -3.91
C ARG A 184 -17.37 22.12 -5.06
N ASN A 185 -18.59 22.62 -4.87
CA ASN A 185 -19.56 22.69 -5.95
C ASN A 185 -19.11 23.72 -6.97
N ALA A 186 -19.15 23.37 -8.25
CA ALA A 186 -18.78 24.29 -9.34
C ALA A 186 -19.63 25.57 -9.30
N GLU A 187 -20.89 25.46 -8.90
CA GLU A 187 -21.84 26.59 -8.78
C GLU A 187 -21.45 27.59 -7.68
N ASP A 188 -20.71 27.14 -6.67
CA ASP A 188 -20.32 27.96 -5.53
C ASP A 188 -18.96 28.64 -5.73
N ASP A 189 -18.28 28.47 -6.87
CA ASP A 189 -16.99 29.10 -7.23
C ASP A 189 -15.94 29.14 -6.08
N GLY A 190 -15.87 28.07 -5.29
CA GLY A 190 -14.93 27.99 -4.18
C GLY A 190 -15.20 28.97 -3.04
N GLN A 191 -16.44 29.46 -2.87
CA GLN A 191 -16.81 30.36 -1.78
C GLN A 191 -16.46 29.74 -0.42
N PRO A 192 -15.93 30.55 0.51
CA PRO A 192 -15.51 30.04 1.81
C PRO A 192 -16.71 29.71 2.70
N LEU A 193 -16.74 28.49 3.19
CA LEU A 193 -17.80 27.96 4.06
C LEU A 193 -17.49 28.20 5.54
N ARG A 194 -16.24 27.95 5.96
CA ARG A 194 -15.79 28.17 7.34
C ARG A 194 -14.27 28.22 7.46
N GLN A 195 -13.77 28.78 8.55
CA GLN A 195 -12.38 28.60 8.96
C GLN A 195 -12.25 27.30 9.77
N ALA A 196 -11.14 26.59 9.60
CA ALA A 196 -10.83 25.37 10.33
C ALA A 196 -9.34 25.34 10.69
N THR A 197 -9.06 25.20 11.97
CA THR A 197 -7.75 24.83 12.48
C THR A 197 -7.65 23.31 12.49
N ARG A 198 -6.60 22.76 11.89
CA ARG A 198 -6.37 21.31 11.81
C ARG A 198 -4.94 20.99 12.12
N ASP A 199 -4.77 19.93 12.88
CA ASP A 199 -3.46 19.34 13.07
C ASP A 199 -3.13 18.42 11.89
N VAL A 200 -1.87 18.45 11.48
CA VAL A 200 -1.35 17.76 10.30
C VAL A 200 0.04 17.25 10.57
N VAL A 201 0.46 16.24 9.82
CA VAL A 201 1.84 15.77 9.76
C VAL A 201 2.45 16.27 8.47
N GLY A 202 3.46 17.11 8.59
CA GLY A 202 4.16 17.68 7.44
C GLY A 202 5.51 17.02 7.20
N ASN A 203 5.90 16.99 5.93
CA ASN A 203 7.18 16.48 5.43
C ASN A 203 7.47 15.06 5.93
N LEU A 204 6.51 14.15 5.81
CA LEU A 204 6.71 12.77 6.18
C LEU A 204 7.57 12.09 5.12
N VAL A 205 8.75 11.61 5.50
CA VAL A 205 9.66 10.87 4.63
C VAL A 205 10.14 9.62 5.33
N GLY A 206 9.89 8.46 4.74
CA GLY A 206 10.35 7.19 5.30
C GLY A 206 9.69 6.00 4.63
N THR A 207 9.42 4.96 5.42
CA THR A 207 8.85 3.72 4.89
C THR A 207 7.62 3.30 5.66
N TRP A 208 6.73 2.61 4.97
CA TRP A 208 5.68 1.80 5.55
C TRP A 208 5.98 0.32 5.30
N ARG A 209 6.05 -0.46 6.38
CA ARG A 209 6.35 -1.88 6.29
C ARG A 209 5.08 -2.71 6.15
N LEU A 210 5.07 -3.57 5.15
CA LEU A 210 4.11 -4.66 4.95
C LEU A 210 4.83 -5.98 5.18
N THR A 211 4.21 -6.95 5.86
CA THR A 211 4.78 -8.30 6.00
C THR A 211 3.83 -9.33 5.42
N LEU A 212 4.32 -10.14 4.50
CA LEU A 212 3.59 -11.30 3.99
C LEU A 212 3.68 -12.46 4.98
N ARG A 213 2.55 -12.99 5.42
CA ARG A 213 2.49 -14.23 6.22
C ARG A 213 2.84 -15.46 5.40
N GLU A 214 2.62 -15.36 4.09
CA GLU A 214 2.86 -16.38 3.09
C GLU A 214 3.39 -15.66 1.86
N VAL A 215 4.59 -16.02 1.43
CA VAL A 215 5.30 -15.35 0.34
C VAL A 215 4.91 -16.02 -0.98
N LYS A 216 3.93 -15.44 -1.66
CA LYS A 216 3.51 -15.85 -3.01
C LYS A 216 3.82 -14.77 -4.03
N PRO A 217 4.23 -15.12 -5.26
CA PRO A 217 4.66 -14.14 -6.24
C PRO A 217 3.52 -13.22 -6.69
N GLU A 218 2.28 -13.72 -6.83
CA GLU A 218 1.13 -12.89 -7.19
C GLU A 218 0.77 -11.85 -6.11
N TYR A 219 1.10 -12.09 -4.84
CA TYR A 219 0.88 -11.12 -3.78
C TYR A 219 1.86 -9.96 -3.89
N VAL A 220 3.11 -10.26 -4.20
CA VAL A 220 4.13 -9.23 -4.48
C VAL A 220 3.73 -8.45 -5.73
N GLY A 221 3.32 -9.14 -6.80
CA GLY A 221 2.86 -8.50 -8.04
C GLY A 221 1.69 -7.55 -7.82
N LEU A 222 0.69 -7.95 -7.04
CA LEU A 222 -0.45 -7.10 -6.72
C LEU A 222 -0.05 -5.88 -5.90
N LEU A 223 0.83 -6.04 -4.91
CA LEU A 223 1.28 -4.92 -4.08
C LEU A 223 2.14 -3.93 -4.88
N VAL A 224 2.98 -4.41 -5.79
CA VAL A 224 3.77 -3.55 -6.69
C VAL A 224 2.86 -2.73 -7.59
N GLU A 225 1.97 -3.40 -8.34
CA GLU A 225 1.05 -2.70 -9.25
C GLU A 225 0.11 -1.76 -8.49
N ALA A 226 -0.34 -2.14 -7.29
CA ALA A 226 -1.20 -1.29 -6.48
C ALA A 226 -0.50 -0.02 -6.00
N ILE A 227 0.77 -0.10 -5.59
CA ILE A 227 1.53 1.08 -5.17
C ILE A 227 1.84 1.99 -6.36
N ASP A 228 2.24 1.43 -7.50
CA ASP A 228 2.47 2.21 -8.72
C ASP A 228 1.18 2.87 -9.22
N TYR A 229 0.04 2.18 -9.10
CA TYR A 229 -1.27 2.77 -9.37
C TYR A 229 -1.57 3.96 -8.45
N LEU A 230 -1.38 3.78 -7.14
CA LEU A 230 -1.68 4.81 -6.15
C LEU A 230 -0.77 6.03 -6.28
N ASP A 231 0.51 5.84 -6.64
CA ASP A 231 1.44 6.92 -6.95
C ASP A 231 1.02 7.70 -8.19
N ALA A 232 0.69 6.98 -9.28
CA ALA A 232 0.27 7.59 -10.54
C ALA A 232 -1.04 8.40 -10.43
N HIS A 233 -1.87 8.12 -9.42
CA HIS A 233 -3.12 8.82 -9.14
C HIS A 233 -3.05 9.61 -7.83
N SER A 234 -1.84 9.97 -7.36
CA SER A 234 -1.63 10.67 -6.08
C SER A 234 -2.26 12.08 -6.03
N ASP A 235 -2.51 12.69 -7.19
CA ASP A 235 -3.21 13.97 -7.34
C ASP A 235 -4.74 13.83 -7.41
N GLU A 236 -5.27 12.61 -7.60
CA GLU A 236 -6.69 12.32 -7.60
C GLU A 236 -7.26 12.25 -6.17
N PHE A 237 -8.28 13.05 -5.90
CA PHE A 237 -8.79 13.22 -4.54
C PHE A 237 -9.37 11.93 -3.92
N ASP A 238 -9.97 11.07 -4.72
CA ASP A 238 -10.50 9.77 -4.28
C ASP A 238 -9.41 8.75 -3.98
N MET A 239 -8.21 8.94 -4.54
CA MET A 239 -7.02 8.10 -4.31
C MET A 239 -6.08 8.63 -3.23
N GLN A 240 -6.30 9.87 -2.74
CA GLN A 240 -5.52 10.44 -1.65
C GLN A 240 -5.68 9.64 -0.35
N LEU A 241 -4.57 9.51 0.39
CA LEU A 241 -4.53 8.79 1.65
C LEU A 241 -5.50 9.42 2.67
N GLY A 242 -6.49 8.63 3.12
CA GLY A 242 -7.55 9.06 4.05
C GLY A 242 -8.84 9.56 3.37
N GLY A 243 -8.92 9.51 2.03
CA GLY A 243 -10.12 9.82 1.27
C GLY A 243 -11.29 8.88 1.61
N ALA A 244 -12.45 9.47 1.88
CA ALA A 244 -13.80 8.87 2.03
C ALA A 244 -13.98 7.58 2.87
N ARG A 245 -12.99 7.08 3.63
CA ARG A 245 -13.21 6.04 4.64
C ARG A 245 -12.49 6.18 5.97
N ASN A 246 -11.60 7.17 6.18
CA ASN A 246 -11.27 7.75 7.50
C ASN A 246 -10.49 9.06 7.26
N PHE A 247 -11.16 10.19 7.52
CA PHE A 247 -10.72 11.56 7.27
C PHE A 247 -9.20 11.76 7.19
N GLY A 248 -8.70 11.94 5.98
CA GLY A 248 -7.49 12.68 5.72
C GLY A 248 -7.19 12.83 4.25
N ALA A 249 -6.42 13.84 3.88
CA ALA A 249 -5.97 14.03 2.51
C ALA A 249 -4.51 14.43 2.58
N GLY A 250 -3.69 13.78 1.77
CA GLY A 250 -2.32 14.14 1.48
C GLY A 250 -1.99 13.59 0.11
N VAL A 251 -1.37 14.42 -0.73
CA VAL A 251 -0.68 13.93 -1.92
C VAL A 251 0.49 13.10 -1.41
N VAL A 252 0.55 11.85 -1.83
CA VAL A 252 1.54 10.87 -1.38
C VAL A 252 2.32 10.42 -2.60
N ASP A 253 3.59 10.76 -2.65
CA ASP A 253 4.52 10.08 -3.55
C ASP A 253 4.92 8.76 -2.88
N THR A 254 4.80 7.67 -3.63
CA THR A 254 5.01 6.33 -3.08
C THR A 254 5.61 5.38 -4.10
N GLU A 255 6.46 4.48 -3.61
CA GLU A 255 7.07 3.45 -4.44
C GLU A 255 7.33 2.20 -3.61
N ILE A 256 7.36 1.02 -4.23
CA ILE A 256 7.97 -0.14 -3.58
C ILE A 256 9.48 0.06 -3.57
N VAL A 257 10.08 0.14 -2.38
CA VAL A 257 11.54 0.13 -2.26
C VAL A 257 12.03 -1.24 -2.72
N ASN A 258 13.01 -1.25 -3.62
CA ASN A 258 13.51 -2.44 -4.28
C ASN A 258 13.73 -3.60 -3.29
N PRO A 259 12.97 -4.71 -3.39
CA PRO A 259 13.10 -5.84 -2.48
C PRO A 259 14.48 -6.52 -2.51
N LEU A 260 15.32 -6.27 -3.52
CA LEU A 260 16.69 -6.79 -3.57
C LEU A 260 17.66 -6.00 -2.68
N TYR A 261 17.23 -4.87 -2.13
CA TYR A 261 18.07 -4.07 -1.24
C TYR A 261 18.24 -4.75 0.11
N THR A 262 19.48 -4.77 0.56
CA THR A 262 19.81 -5.08 1.94
C THR A 262 19.34 -3.97 2.88
N ASP A 263 19.25 -4.30 4.14
CA ASP A 263 19.03 -3.38 5.25
C ASP A 263 19.94 -2.12 5.23
N ALA A 264 21.17 -2.25 4.74
CA ALA A 264 22.11 -1.15 4.62
C ALA A 264 21.81 -0.25 3.41
N GLU A 265 21.40 -0.84 2.29
CA GLU A 265 20.99 -0.13 1.09
C GLU A 265 19.64 0.59 1.31
N LEU A 266 18.69 -0.04 2.01
CA LEU A 266 17.44 0.60 2.42
C LEU A 266 17.70 1.86 3.26
N ARG A 267 18.57 1.77 4.27
CA ARG A 267 18.96 2.96 5.07
C ARG A 267 19.67 4.03 4.23
N ARG A 268 20.36 3.63 3.16
CA ARG A 268 21.07 4.53 2.27
C ARG A 268 20.12 5.35 1.40
N VAL A 269 19.04 4.76 0.89
CA VAL A 269 17.97 5.47 0.14
C VAL A 269 17.51 6.71 0.91
N TYR A 270 17.27 6.55 2.21
CA TYR A 270 16.80 7.62 3.09
C TYR A 270 17.92 8.43 3.74
N ASN A 271 19.17 8.27 3.31
CA ASN A 271 20.31 9.06 3.77
C ASN A 271 20.72 10.09 2.72
N ARG A 272 20.23 11.33 2.87
CA ARG A 272 20.47 12.46 1.96
C ARG A 272 21.96 12.80 1.73
N ALA A 273 22.86 12.31 2.59
CA ALA A 273 24.31 12.52 2.45
C ALA A 273 24.99 11.44 1.58
N GLN A 274 24.26 10.41 1.15
CA GLN A 274 24.77 9.29 0.39
C GLN A 274 24.00 9.14 -0.92
N ALA A 275 24.74 8.98 -2.02
CA ALA A 275 24.17 8.59 -3.30
C ALA A 275 24.06 7.06 -3.41
N ALA A 276 23.21 6.59 -4.34
CA ALA A 276 23.15 5.19 -4.73
C ALA A 276 24.54 4.65 -5.12
N THR A 277 24.75 3.35 -4.89
CA THR A 277 25.99 2.67 -5.28
C THR A 277 25.77 1.91 -6.58
N SER A 278 26.84 1.59 -7.30
CA SER A 278 26.73 0.77 -8.52
C SER A 278 26.08 -0.60 -8.28
N GLY A 279 26.22 -1.15 -7.06
CA GLY A 279 25.53 -2.38 -6.67
C GLY A 279 24.02 -2.21 -6.54
N MET A 280 23.57 -1.06 -6.03
CA MET A 280 22.13 -0.71 -6.00
C MET A 280 21.60 -0.51 -7.41
N ASP A 281 22.34 0.22 -8.27
CA ASP A 281 21.93 0.43 -9.67
C ASP A 281 21.76 -0.91 -10.41
N THR A 282 22.67 -1.87 -10.17
CA THR A 282 22.58 -3.23 -10.74
C THR A 282 21.34 -3.96 -10.22
N LYS A 283 21.02 -3.84 -8.93
CA LYS A 283 19.82 -4.43 -8.34
C LYS A 283 18.55 -3.78 -8.87
N ASP A 284 18.56 -2.49 -9.16
CA ASP A 284 17.42 -1.79 -9.76
C ASP A 284 17.16 -2.28 -11.19
N GLU A 285 18.21 -2.50 -11.97
CA GLU A 285 18.14 -3.12 -13.30
C GLU A 285 17.56 -4.54 -13.22
N VAL A 286 18.11 -5.39 -12.33
CA VAL A 286 17.62 -6.77 -12.13
C VAL A 286 16.17 -6.78 -11.67
N TRP A 287 15.81 -5.93 -10.70
CA TRP A 287 14.44 -5.82 -10.20
C TRP A 287 13.49 -5.45 -11.33
N ARG A 288 13.78 -4.38 -12.06
CA ARG A 288 12.92 -3.85 -13.13
C ARG A 288 12.78 -4.83 -14.30
N GLU A 289 13.88 -5.46 -14.73
CA GLU A 289 13.92 -6.19 -16.00
C GLU A 289 13.71 -7.69 -15.86
N GLN A 290 13.91 -8.24 -14.66
CA GLN A 290 13.90 -9.70 -14.45
C GLN A 290 12.95 -10.15 -13.35
N CYS A 291 12.80 -9.39 -12.26
CA CYS A 291 11.95 -9.81 -11.14
C CYS A 291 10.52 -9.28 -11.23
N ARG A 292 10.35 -7.96 -11.43
CA ARG A 292 9.05 -7.26 -11.37
C ARG A 292 8.04 -7.89 -12.32
N ASP A 293 8.45 -8.12 -13.58
CA ASP A 293 7.59 -8.69 -14.61
C ASP A 293 7.13 -10.12 -14.28
N GLU A 294 7.94 -10.91 -13.58
CA GLU A 294 7.57 -12.27 -13.16
C GLU A 294 6.51 -12.25 -12.06
N PHE A 295 6.65 -11.34 -11.09
CA PHE A 295 5.63 -11.12 -10.06
C PHE A 295 4.30 -10.65 -10.66
N VAL A 296 4.34 -9.74 -11.64
CA VAL A 296 3.14 -9.26 -12.36
C VAL A 296 2.55 -10.37 -13.23
N ARG A 297 3.35 -11.18 -13.92
CA ARG A 297 2.88 -12.36 -14.66
C ARG A 297 2.18 -13.36 -13.74
N ALA A 298 2.71 -13.61 -12.54
CA ALA A 298 2.07 -14.47 -11.55
C ALA A 298 0.69 -13.93 -11.15
N LEU A 299 0.57 -12.62 -10.92
CA LEU A 299 -0.73 -11.96 -10.68
C LEU A 299 -1.69 -12.14 -11.86
N GLN A 300 -1.24 -11.91 -13.09
CA GLN A 300 -2.06 -12.05 -14.28
C GLN A 300 -2.59 -13.48 -14.45
N ALA A 301 -1.71 -14.48 -14.30
CA ALA A 301 -2.11 -15.89 -14.35
C ALA A 301 -3.13 -16.24 -13.27
N ARG A 302 -2.88 -15.81 -12.02
CA ARG A 302 -3.79 -16.02 -10.90
C ARG A 302 -5.17 -15.43 -11.17
N THR A 303 -5.21 -14.24 -11.75
CA THR A 303 -6.44 -13.50 -12.02
C THR A 303 -7.20 -14.10 -13.20
N ALA A 304 -6.50 -14.51 -14.26
CA ALA A 304 -7.10 -15.15 -15.42
C ALA A 304 -7.66 -16.53 -15.13
N ALA A 305 -6.98 -17.34 -14.31
CA ALA A 305 -7.48 -18.64 -13.87
C ALA A 305 -8.83 -18.52 -13.14
N ARG A 306 -9.08 -17.40 -12.46
CA ARG A 306 -10.33 -17.15 -11.75
C ARG A 306 -11.43 -16.59 -12.64
N ASP A 307 -11.16 -15.45 -13.29
CA ASP A 307 -12.21 -14.67 -13.95
C ASP A 307 -12.50 -15.17 -15.39
N GLY A 308 -11.73 -16.15 -15.91
CA GLY A 308 -12.04 -17.00 -17.09
C GLY A 308 -12.06 -16.31 -18.46
N ASP A 309 -12.46 -15.04 -18.49
CA ASP A 309 -12.55 -14.19 -19.67
C ASP A 309 -11.27 -13.38 -19.93
N LEU A 310 -10.28 -13.51 -19.05
CA LEU A 310 -9.01 -12.79 -19.15
C LEU A 310 -7.95 -13.63 -19.88
N PRO A 311 -7.07 -12.98 -20.67
CA PRO A 311 -6.00 -13.68 -21.35
C PRO A 311 -4.98 -14.23 -20.36
N MET A 312 -4.66 -15.52 -20.49
CA MET A 312 -3.52 -16.10 -19.78
C MET A 312 -2.22 -15.47 -20.29
N PRO A 313 -1.27 -15.11 -19.41
CA PRO A 313 0.02 -14.60 -19.84
C PRO A 313 0.77 -15.67 -20.64
N ALA A 314 1.45 -15.24 -21.72
CA ALA A 314 2.17 -16.17 -22.58
C ALA A 314 3.25 -16.92 -21.78
N THR A 315 3.34 -18.23 -21.98
CA THR A 315 4.48 -19.02 -21.53
C THR A 315 5.73 -18.54 -22.26
N ARG A 316 6.78 -18.19 -21.53
CA ARG A 316 8.10 -17.94 -22.12
C ARG A 316 8.61 -19.26 -22.68
N THR A 317 8.27 -19.55 -23.93
CA THR A 317 8.93 -20.61 -24.69
C THR A 317 10.37 -20.18 -24.83
N GLY A 318 11.28 -20.93 -24.20
CA GLY A 318 12.71 -20.66 -24.22
C GLY A 318 13.15 -20.40 -25.66
N GLY A 319 13.61 -19.18 -25.91
CA GLY A 319 14.17 -18.82 -27.20
C GLY A 319 15.38 -19.72 -27.45
N GLU A 320 15.21 -20.70 -28.33
CA GLU A 320 16.35 -21.35 -28.97
C GLU A 320 17.18 -20.24 -29.61
N SER A 321 18.38 -20.05 -29.06
CA SER A 321 19.37 -19.16 -29.62
C SER A 321 19.68 -19.64 -31.03
N ALA A 322 19.43 -18.78 -32.03
CA ALA A 322 19.96 -18.92 -33.38
C ALA A 322 21.20 -18.04 -33.54
#